data_AF-A0A2W4Y4N4-F1
#
_entry.id   AF-A0A2W4Y4N4-F1
#
_cell.length_a   1.000
_cell.length_b   1.000
_cell.length_c   1.000
_cell.angle_alpha   90.00
_cell.angle_beta   90.00
_cell.angle_gamma   90.00
#
_symmetry.space_group_name_H-M   'P 1'
#
loop_
_entity.id
_entity.type
_entity.pdbx_description
1 polymer ?
#
loop_
_entity_poly.entity_id
_entity_poly.type
_entity_poly.pdbx_seq_one_letter_code
_entity_poly.pdbx_strand_id
1 'polypeptide(L)'
;MTGDTSRNCDTPVRSSIQILQRLCIKLCTVGLSLCVMGCSSPVADSNRTATTPTLPATISPQTKPLQTKPKPVEELAQYLPITAIANIAGREIQLEVANTPSQQEKGLMFRPPLKDDRGMLFLFTPARPVAFWMKNTPSPLDIIFLLDGEVKAIARNATTCKTDPCPIYPVDGVIADSVIEVRAGLTQEIGLQEGDRISVKSLLPKNE
;
A
#
# COMPACT_ATOMS: atom_id res chain seq x y z
N MET A 1 -46.79 20.45 52.88
CA MET A 1 -45.44 20.53 53.46
C MET A 1 -44.49 19.88 52.46
N THR A 2 -43.62 20.72 51.92
CA THR A 2 -42.68 20.50 50.83
C THR A 2 -41.52 19.60 51.24
N GLY A 3 -41.25 18.55 50.47
CA GLY A 3 -40.09 17.67 50.64
C GLY A 3 -39.19 17.76 49.42
N ASP A 4 -38.31 18.77 49.42
CA ASP A 4 -37.20 18.92 48.49
C ASP A 4 -35.99 18.20 49.09
N THR A 5 -35.35 17.30 48.32
CA THR A 5 -34.03 16.78 48.65
C THR A 5 -33.27 16.48 47.36
N SER A 6 -32.87 17.55 46.68
CA SER A 6 -31.76 17.54 45.73
C SER A 6 -30.46 17.13 46.43
N ARG A 7 -29.77 16.11 45.92
CA ARG A 7 -28.36 15.83 46.24
C ARG A 7 -27.56 15.77 44.94
N ASN A 8 -26.84 16.86 44.69
CA ASN A 8 -25.68 16.92 43.81
C ASN A 8 -24.60 15.94 44.30
N CYS A 9 -24.05 15.15 43.39
CA CYS A 9 -22.72 14.56 43.53
C CYS A 9 -21.80 15.23 42.52
N ASP A 10 -21.19 16.34 42.96
CA ASP A 10 -20.07 16.98 42.29
C ASP A 10 -18.83 16.08 42.37
N THR A 11 -18.21 15.85 41.21
CA THR A 11 -16.92 15.15 41.07
C THR A 11 -15.79 16.19 41.03
N PRO A 12 -14.65 15.98 41.71
CA PRO A 12 -13.53 16.91 41.63
C PRO A 12 -12.65 16.59 40.41
N VAL A 13 -12.62 17.55 39.49
CA VAL A 13 -11.67 17.68 38.38
C VAL A 13 -10.36 18.30 38.89
N ARG A 14 -9.25 17.58 38.65
CA ARG A 14 -7.89 18.07 38.28
C ARG A 14 -7.09 18.91 39.27
N SER A 15 -5.93 18.38 39.69
CA SER A 15 -4.61 19.06 39.55
C SER A 15 -3.51 18.28 40.26
N SER A 16 -2.53 17.78 39.52
CA SER A 16 -1.15 17.62 40.00
C SER A 16 -0.23 17.51 38.79
N ILE A 17 0.26 18.68 38.40
CA ILE A 17 1.31 18.94 37.43
C ILE A 17 2.66 18.55 38.08
N GLN A 18 3.51 17.87 37.31
CA GLN A 18 4.97 17.78 37.44
C GLN A 18 5.60 17.25 38.75
N ILE A 19 5.95 15.96 38.82
CA ILE A 19 7.27 15.50 39.27
C ILE A 19 7.56 14.14 38.60
N LEU A 20 8.57 14.08 37.72
CA LEU A 20 9.51 12.96 37.44
C LEU A 20 10.18 13.02 36.05
N GLN A 21 10.45 14.22 35.52
CA GLN A 21 11.61 14.42 34.64
C GLN A 21 12.83 14.71 35.52
N ARG A 22 13.66 13.69 35.79
CA ARG A 22 15.09 13.79 36.21
C ARG A 22 15.58 12.44 36.77
N LEU A 23 15.83 11.44 35.90
CA LEU A 23 16.87 10.44 36.18
C LEU A 23 17.25 9.64 34.92
N CYS A 24 18.19 10.19 34.15
CA CYS A 24 19.27 9.45 33.48
C CYS A 24 20.13 10.46 32.70
N ILE A 25 20.95 11.16 33.48
CA ILE A 25 22.01 12.04 33.05
C ILE A 25 23.19 11.17 32.61
N LYS A 26 23.63 11.36 31.36
CA LYS A 26 25.02 11.29 30.83
C LYS A 26 25.80 9.96 30.96
N LEU A 27 26.25 9.48 29.79
CA LEU A 27 27.53 8.82 29.41
C LEU A 27 27.17 7.87 28.25
N CYS A 28 27.54 8.09 26.99
CA CYS A 28 28.90 8.09 26.47
C CYS A 28 28.99 8.90 25.18
N THR A 29 29.84 9.93 25.20
CA THR A 29 30.41 10.59 24.04
C THR A 29 31.79 10.01 23.78
N VAL A 30 31.96 9.08 22.83
CA VAL A 30 33.21 8.76 22.08
C VAL A 30 32.76 7.90 20.87
N GLY A 31 33.11 8.11 19.61
CA GLY A 31 34.09 9.00 19.04
C GLY A 31 33.90 9.16 17.52
N LEU A 32 34.27 10.36 17.08
CA LEU A 32 34.50 10.78 15.71
C LEU A 32 35.79 10.10 15.20
N SER A 33 35.68 9.25 14.18
CA SER A 33 36.85 8.77 13.44
C SER A 33 36.72 9.19 11.98
N LEU A 34 37.32 10.34 11.67
CA LEU A 34 37.72 10.75 10.34
C LEU A 34 38.93 9.89 9.93
N CYS A 35 38.83 9.16 8.81
CA CYS A 35 40.00 8.77 8.03
C CYS A 35 39.80 9.25 6.59
N VAL A 36 40.75 10.07 6.16
CA VAL A 36 40.83 10.75 4.87
C VAL A 36 41.76 9.95 3.96
N MET A 37 41.59 10.16 2.66
CA MET A 37 42.58 10.02 1.57
C MET A 37 42.92 8.62 1.02
N GLY A 38 42.76 8.54 -0.31
CA GLY A 38 43.60 7.76 -1.22
C GLY A 38 42.77 7.01 -2.27
N CYS A 39 43.06 7.03 -3.57
CA CYS A 39 44.07 7.69 -4.41
C CYS A 39 43.49 7.76 -5.84
N SER A 40 43.89 8.78 -6.59
CA SER A 40 43.57 8.95 -8.01
C SER A 40 44.50 8.15 -8.95
N SER A 41 44.03 8.03 -10.20
CA SER A 41 44.78 7.94 -11.48
C SER A 41 44.97 6.52 -12.07
N PRO A 42 45.21 6.36 -13.40
CA PRO A 42 45.38 7.38 -14.45
C PRO A 42 44.56 7.18 -15.74
N VAL A 43 44.65 8.23 -16.55
CA VAL A 43 44.34 8.38 -17.98
C VAL A 43 45.13 7.39 -18.85
N ALA A 44 44.50 6.88 -19.91
CA ALA A 44 45.17 6.40 -21.11
C ALA A 44 44.54 7.06 -22.35
N ASP A 45 45.25 8.06 -22.85
CA ASP A 45 45.50 8.42 -24.26
C ASP A 45 45.51 7.19 -25.21
N SER A 46 45.23 7.23 -26.51
CA SER A 46 45.34 8.31 -27.49
C SER A 46 44.83 7.85 -28.87
N ASN A 47 44.49 8.84 -29.69
CA ASN A 47 44.76 8.97 -31.14
C ASN A 47 43.93 8.27 -32.25
N ARG A 48 43.48 9.20 -33.13
CA ARG A 48 43.43 9.19 -34.62
C ARG A 48 42.47 8.18 -35.27
N THR A 49 41.63 8.60 -36.22
CA THR A 49 42.05 9.24 -37.48
C THR A 49 40.85 9.90 -38.15
N ALA A 50 41.04 11.11 -38.66
CA ALA A 50 40.13 11.77 -39.58
C ALA A 50 40.29 11.20 -40.99
N THR A 51 39.20 10.77 -41.63
CA THR A 51 39.10 10.74 -43.10
C THR A 51 37.65 10.92 -43.53
N THR A 52 37.35 12.07 -44.12
CA THR A 52 36.19 12.29 -44.98
C THR A 52 36.44 11.58 -46.32
N PRO A 53 35.43 10.89 -46.88
CA PRO A 53 35.07 11.25 -48.25
C PRO A 53 33.56 11.33 -48.50
N THR A 54 33.26 12.24 -49.41
CA THR A 54 31.99 12.69 -49.97
C THR A 54 31.10 11.59 -50.56
N LEU A 55 29.79 11.83 -50.42
CA LEU A 55 28.62 11.11 -50.92
C LEU A 55 28.69 10.67 -52.40
N PRO A 56 27.91 9.63 -52.75
CA PRO A 56 26.77 9.90 -53.62
C PRO A 56 25.44 9.40 -53.03
N ALA A 57 24.40 10.19 -53.29
CA ALA A 57 23.03 9.92 -52.92
C ALA A 57 22.45 8.75 -53.73
N THR A 58 22.01 7.70 -53.03
CA THR A 58 21.08 6.69 -53.54
C THR A 58 20.06 6.35 -52.46
N ILE A 59 18.93 7.05 -52.54
CA ILE A 59 17.55 6.66 -52.21
C ILE A 59 17.43 5.52 -51.19
N SER A 60 17.26 5.89 -49.92
CA SER A 60 16.72 4.99 -48.90
C SER A 60 15.29 4.57 -49.25
N PRO A 61 14.95 3.27 -49.26
CA PRO A 61 13.57 2.88 -49.04
C PRO A 61 13.23 3.33 -47.61
N GLN A 62 12.33 4.31 -47.51
CA GLN A 62 11.80 4.77 -46.23
C GLN A 62 11.22 3.56 -45.50
N THR A 63 11.98 3.05 -44.52
CA THR A 63 11.42 2.21 -43.49
C THR A 63 10.45 3.11 -42.75
N LYS A 64 9.16 2.94 -43.05
CA LYS A 64 8.06 3.56 -42.33
C LYS A 64 8.39 3.48 -40.84
N PRO A 65 8.49 4.61 -40.11
CA PRO A 65 8.70 4.54 -38.67
C PRO A 65 7.61 3.64 -38.11
N LEU A 66 8.00 2.59 -37.38
CA LEU A 66 7.06 1.85 -36.56
C LEU A 66 6.56 2.85 -35.51
N GLN A 67 5.45 3.51 -35.81
CA GLN A 67 4.68 4.28 -34.85
C GLN A 67 4.14 3.27 -33.83
N THR A 68 4.93 2.97 -32.81
CA THR A 68 4.40 2.38 -31.58
C THR A 68 3.56 3.44 -30.91
N LYS A 69 2.27 3.48 -31.29
CA LYS A 69 1.22 4.10 -30.49
C LYS A 69 1.43 3.63 -29.04
N PRO A 70 1.56 4.54 -28.05
CA PRO A 70 1.71 4.10 -26.66
C PRO A 70 0.56 3.17 -26.32
N LYS A 71 0.87 2.00 -25.74
CA LYS A 71 -0.15 1.05 -25.28
C LYS A 71 -1.14 1.81 -24.39
N PRO A 72 -2.45 1.68 -24.61
CA PRO A 72 -3.43 2.26 -23.70
C PRO A 72 -3.09 1.87 -22.25
N VAL A 73 -3.20 2.81 -21.32
CA VAL A 73 -2.94 2.59 -19.87
C VAL A 73 -3.71 1.37 -19.33
N GLU A 74 -4.83 1.04 -19.96
CA GLU A 74 -5.66 -0.14 -19.67
C GLU A 74 -4.95 -1.48 -19.92
N GLU A 75 -3.95 -1.54 -20.81
CA GLU A 75 -3.15 -2.75 -21.03
C GLU A 75 -2.14 -3.02 -19.90
N LEU A 76 -1.94 -2.03 -19.01
CA LEU A 76 -1.14 -2.17 -17.79
C LEU A 76 -1.95 -2.70 -16.61
N ALA A 77 -3.28 -2.70 -16.67
CA ALA A 77 -4.12 -3.22 -15.59
C ALA A 77 -4.02 -4.75 -15.45
N GLN A 78 -4.43 -5.28 -14.31
CA GLN A 78 -4.76 -6.71 -14.18
C GLN A 78 -6.24 -6.88 -13.84
N TYR A 79 -6.78 -8.00 -14.31
CA TYR A 79 -8.13 -8.47 -13.97
C TYR A 79 -8.03 -9.97 -13.71
N LEU A 80 -8.33 -10.36 -12.48
CA LEU A 80 -8.30 -11.76 -12.05
C LEU A 80 -9.75 -12.30 -12.02
N PRO A 81 -9.94 -13.63 -12.09
CA PRO A 81 -11.27 -14.20 -11.89
C PRO A 81 -11.77 -13.97 -10.45
N ILE A 82 -13.09 -13.87 -10.31
CA ILE A 82 -13.73 -13.93 -9.00
C ILE A 82 -13.70 -15.37 -8.51
N THR A 83 -12.93 -15.60 -7.44
CA THR A 83 -12.71 -16.93 -6.88
C THR A 83 -12.94 -16.98 -5.37
N ALA A 84 -13.39 -15.87 -4.77
CA ALA A 84 -13.81 -15.84 -3.37
C ALA A 84 -14.98 -14.86 -3.15
N ILE A 85 -15.74 -15.09 -2.08
CA ILE A 85 -16.77 -14.17 -1.57
C ILE A 85 -16.46 -13.89 -0.09
N ALA A 86 -16.38 -12.62 0.29
CA ALA A 86 -16.33 -12.21 1.68
C ALA A 86 -17.72 -11.78 2.16
N ASN A 87 -18.09 -12.17 3.38
CA ASN A 87 -19.17 -11.53 4.11
C ASN A 87 -18.58 -10.52 5.09
N ILE A 88 -18.82 -9.23 4.84
CA ILE A 88 -18.32 -8.10 5.61
C ILE A 88 -19.52 -7.37 6.20
N ALA A 89 -19.72 -7.49 7.51
CA ALA A 89 -20.86 -6.89 8.21
C ALA A 89 -22.22 -7.16 7.51
N GLY A 90 -22.43 -8.39 7.01
CA GLY A 90 -23.66 -8.80 6.33
C GLY A 90 -23.74 -8.45 4.84
N ARG A 91 -22.74 -7.78 4.25
CA ARG A 91 -22.65 -7.56 2.79
C ARG A 91 -21.76 -8.60 2.14
N GLU A 92 -22.21 -9.16 1.03
CA GLU A 92 -21.40 -10.03 0.19
C GLU A 92 -20.55 -9.21 -0.78
N ILE A 93 -19.24 -9.44 -0.75
CA ILE A 93 -18.26 -8.81 -1.63
C ILE A 93 -17.60 -9.91 -2.47
N GLN A 94 -17.67 -9.79 -3.79
CA GLN A 94 -17.02 -10.68 -4.73
C GLN A 94 -15.55 -10.28 -4.90
N LEU A 95 -14.66 -11.23 -4.67
CA LEU A 95 -13.23 -10.98 -4.56
C LEU A 95 -12.42 -11.62 -5.70
N GLU A 96 -11.62 -10.78 -6.33
CA GLU A 96 -10.46 -11.20 -7.13
C GLU A 96 -9.34 -11.62 -6.18
N VAL A 97 -8.70 -12.78 -6.40
CA VAL A 97 -7.69 -13.30 -5.46
C VAL A 97 -6.27 -13.13 -6.03
N ALA A 98 -5.48 -12.25 -5.42
CA ALA A 98 -4.06 -12.03 -5.70
C ALA A 98 -3.19 -12.93 -4.81
N ASN A 99 -2.80 -14.08 -5.34
CA ASN A 99 -2.05 -15.11 -4.61
C ASN A 99 -0.55 -15.12 -4.94
N THR A 100 -0.13 -14.59 -6.09
CA THR A 100 1.29 -14.53 -6.45
C THR A 100 1.90 -13.18 -6.08
N PRO A 101 3.22 -13.10 -5.82
CA PRO A 101 3.87 -11.82 -5.52
C PRO A 101 3.62 -10.74 -6.59
N SER A 102 3.64 -11.12 -7.87
CA SER A 102 3.38 -10.19 -8.98
C SER A 102 1.93 -9.70 -9.00
N GLN A 103 0.95 -10.57 -8.70
CA GLN A 103 -0.46 -10.15 -8.57
C GLN A 103 -0.64 -9.19 -7.39
N GLN A 104 0.04 -9.46 -6.28
CA GLN A 104 -0.05 -8.66 -5.06
C GLN A 104 0.59 -7.27 -5.25
N GLU A 105 1.79 -7.22 -5.83
CA GLU A 105 2.48 -5.97 -6.13
C GLU A 105 1.66 -5.10 -7.10
N LYS A 106 1.02 -5.72 -8.09
CA LYS A 106 0.23 -5.03 -9.10
C LYS A 106 -1.15 -4.57 -8.59
N GLY A 107 -1.76 -5.28 -7.65
CA GLY A 107 -3.02 -4.93 -7.01
C GLY A 107 -4.09 -4.37 -7.96
N LEU A 108 -4.65 -3.22 -7.58
CA LEU A 108 -5.69 -2.50 -8.33
C LEU A 108 -5.14 -1.36 -9.23
N MET A 109 -3.86 -1.42 -9.61
CA MET A 109 -3.25 -0.37 -10.44
C MET A 109 -3.90 -0.24 -11.82
N PHE A 110 -3.93 0.99 -12.34
CA PHE A 110 -4.30 1.34 -13.73
C PHE A 110 -5.72 1.01 -14.19
N ARG A 111 -6.63 0.59 -13.31
CA ARG A 111 -8.00 0.19 -13.68
C ARG A 111 -9.08 1.10 -13.08
N PRO A 112 -10.29 1.16 -13.67
CA PRO A 112 -11.39 1.95 -13.15
C PRO A 112 -11.76 1.63 -11.69
N PRO A 113 -12.51 2.51 -10.99
CA PRO A 113 -12.97 2.26 -9.63
C PRO A 113 -13.70 0.92 -9.48
N LEU A 114 -13.56 0.29 -8.31
CA LEU A 114 -14.32 -0.90 -7.95
C LEU A 114 -15.83 -0.57 -7.87
N LYS A 115 -16.66 -1.54 -8.23
CA LYS A 115 -18.10 -1.52 -7.92
C LYS A 115 -18.32 -1.82 -6.42
N ASP A 116 -19.50 -1.47 -5.92
CA ASP A 116 -19.92 -1.59 -4.51
C ASP A 116 -19.89 -3.01 -3.93
N ASP A 117 -19.96 -4.03 -4.78
CA ASP A 117 -19.98 -5.46 -4.46
C ASP A 117 -18.67 -6.16 -4.85
N ARG A 118 -17.60 -5.39 -5.11
CA ARG A 118 -16.31 -5.89 -5.61
C ARG A 118 -15.16 -5.54 -4.68
N GLY A 119 -14.19 -6.43 -4.63
CA GLY A 119 -12.91 -6.21 -3.96
C GLY A 119 -11.80 -7.08 -4.50
N MET A 120 -10.62 -6.93 -3.90
CA MET A 120 -9.46 -7.80 -4.14
C MET A 120 -8.95 -8.35 -2.81
N LEU A 121 -8.71 -9.65 -2.78
CA LEU A 121 -8.14 -10.40 -1.65
C LEU A 121 -6.68 -10.71 -1.93
N PHE A 122 -5.82 -10.34 -1.00
CA PHE A 122 -4.40 -10.65 -0.99
C PHE A 122 -4.15 -11.72 0.07
N LEU A 123 -3.40 -12.77 -0.26
CA LEU A 123 -3.10 -13.88 0.65
C LEU A 123 -1.62 -13.91 1.04
N PHE A 124 -1.36 -14.04 2.35
CA PHE A 124 -0.02 -14.06 2.93
C PHE A 124 0.10 -15.28 3.86
N THR A 125 0.54 -16.42 3.30
CA THR A 125 0.77 -17.64 4.07
C THR A 125 2.28 -17.95 4.10
N PRO A 126 2.93 -17.94 5.29
CA PRO A 126 2.38 -17.64 6.61
C PRO A 126 2.10 -16.15 6.83
N ALA A 127 1.32 -15.85 7.89
CA ALA A 127 1.07 -14.49 8.34
C ALA A 127 2.39 -13.74 8.58
N ARG A 128 2.43 -12.46 8.20
CA ARG A 128 3.65 -11.63 8.30
C ARG A 128 3.30 -10.15 8.44
N PRO A 129 4.25 -9.29 8.83
CA PRO A 129 4.07 -7.85 8.70
C PRO A 129 3.80 -7.50 7.23
N VAL A 130 2.70 -6.79 6.98
CA VAL A 130 2.35 -6.25 5.67
C VAL A 130 1.98 -4.79 5.78
N ALA A 131 2.23 -4.07 4.69
CA ALA A 131 1.79 -2.70 4.49
C ALA A 131 1.54 -2.48 2.99
N PHE A 132 0.63 -1.57 2.68
CA PHE A 132 0.14 -1.30 1.34
C PHE A 132 0.41 0.14 0.95
N TRP A 133 0.37 0.40 -0.35
CA TRP A 133 0.49 1.72 -0.95
C TRP A 133 -0.54 1.86 -2.07
N MET A 134 -0.72 3.08 -2.54
CA MET A 134 -1.71 3.40 -3.58
C MET A 134 -1.07 3.85 -4.89
N LYS A 135 0.18 3.43 -5.14
CA LYS A 135 0.94 3.79 -6.34
C LYS A 135 0.16 3.33 -7.58
N ASN A 136 -0.14 4.25 -8.49
CA ASN A 136 -0.88 4.02 -9.73
C ASN A 136 -2.29 3.44 -9.58
N THR A 137 -2.85 3.41 -8.37
CA THR A 137 -4.25 3.06 -8.12
C THR A 137 -5.10 4.33 -8.28
N PRO A 138 -5.99 4.43 -9.30
CA PRO A 138 -6.60 5.70 -9.66
C PRO A 138 -7.81 6.09 -8.81
N SER A 139 -8.26 5.24 -7.90
CA SER A 139 -9.39 5.50 -6.99
C SER A 139 -8.99 5.22 -5.54
N PRO A 140 -9.46 6.01 -4.55
CA PRO A 140 -9.26 5.71 -3.14
C PRO A 140 -9.89 4.37 -2.74
N LEU A 141 -9.31 3.71 -1.73
CA LEU A 141 -9.75 2.41 -1.25
C LEU A 141 -9.86 2.38 0.27
N ASP A 142 -10.68 1.48 0.80
CA ASP A 142 -10.51 1.00 2.17
C ASP A 142 -9.69 -0.30 2.12
N ILE A 143 -8.67 -0.40 2.98
CA ILE A 143 -7.77 -1.55 3.06
C ILE A 143 -7.97 -2.22 4.42
N ILE A 144 -8.45 -3.47 4.42
CA ILE A 144 -8.84 -4.22 5.61
C ILE A 144 -7.81 -5.33 5.84
N PHE A 145 -7.09 -5.27 6.96
CA PHE A 145 -6.04 -6.22 7.30
C PHE A 145 -6.60 -7.29 8.23
N LEU A 146 -6.39 -8.56 7.88
CA LEU A 146 -6.98 -9.71 8.55
C LEU A 146 -5.90 -10.66 9.08
N LEU A 147 -6.15 -11.21 10.26
CA LEU A 147 -5.41 -12.35 10.81
C LEU A 147 -6.42 -13.37 11.31
N ASP A 148 -6.41 -14.57 10.74
CA ASP A 148 -7.37 -15.64 11.03
C ASP A 148 -8.84 -15.16 10.94
N GLY A 149 -9.10 -14.27 9.98
CA GLY A 149 -10.41 -13.65 9.74
C GLY A 149 -10.82 -12.55 10.71
N GLU A 150 -9.99 -12.17 11.69
CA GLU A 150 -10.21 -11.01 12.55
C GLU A 150 -9.60 -9.74 11.93
N VAL A 151 -10.34 -8.63 11.93
CA VAL A 151 -9.86 -7.33 11.47
C VAL A 151 -8.82 -6.78 12.45
N LYS A 152 -7.57 -6.71 12.00
CA LYS A 152 -6.44 -6.18 12.79
C LYS A 152 -6.20 -4.70 12.60
N ALA A 153 -6.53 -4.18 11.42
CA ALA A 153 -6.45 -2.76 11.09
C ALA A 153 -7.36 -2.44 9.90
N ILE A 154 -7.79 -1.19 9.79
CA ILE A 154 -8.48 -0.70 8.60
C ILE A 154 -7.88 0.66 8.21
N ALA A 155 -7.24 0.72 7.04
CA ALA A 155 -6.85 2.00 6.44
C ALA A 155 -7.99 2.51 5.58
N ARG A 156 -8.78 3.45 6.13
CA ARG A 156 -9.93 4.05 5.43
C ARG A 156 -9.49 5.14 4.48
N ASN A 157 -10.14 5.22 3.33
CA ASN A 157 -9.91 6.27 2.33
C ASN A 157 -8.42 6.43 1.97
N ALA A 158 -7.68 5.33 1.83
CA ALA A 158 -6.29 5.35 1.39
C ALA A 158 -6.18 6.13 0.06
N THR A 159 -5.40 7.21 0.07
CA THR A 159 -5.39 8.19 -1.03
C THR A 159 -4.56 7.71 -2.21
N THR A 160 -5.00 8.01 -3.43
CA THR A 160 -4.27 7.68 -4.66
C THR A 160 -2.88 8.31 -4.69
N CYS A 161 -1.93 7.66 -5.38
CA CYS A 161 -0.56 8.16 -5.51
C CYS A 161 0.00 7.86 -6.90
N LYS A 162 0.75 8.80 -7.49
CA LYS A 162 1.43 8.62 -8.79
C LYS A 162 2.94 8.83 -8.69
N THR A 163 3.39 9.68 -7.77
CA THR A 163 4.79 10.09 -7.64
C THR A 163 5.34 9.64 -6.31
N ASP A 164 6.58 9.15 -6.32
CA ASP A 164 7.23 8.68 -5.09
C ASP A 164 7.73 9.86 -4.24
N PRO A 165 7.79 9.71 -2.91
CA PRO A 165 7.33 8.56 -2.14
C PRO A 165 5.79 8.53 -1.96
N CYS A 166 5.19 7.36 -2.07
CA CYS A 166 3.77 7.18 -1.75
C CYS A 166 3.56 6.91 -0.24
N PRO A 167 2.42 7.34 0.34
CA PRO A 167 2.03 6.93 1.69
C PRO A 167 1.90 5.40 1.81
N ILE A 168 2.23 4.91 3.01
CA ILE A 168 2.19 3.49 3.38
C ILE A 168 1.08 3.27 4.43
N TYR A 169 0.36 2.15 4.33
CA TYR A 169 -0.82 1.84 5.12
C TYR A 169 -0.79 0.41 5.68
N PRO A 170 -0.98 0.21 7.00
CA PRO A 170 -0.74 1.22 8.04
C PRO A 170 0.75 1.61 8.07
N VAL A 171 1.08 2.77 8.63
CA VAL A 171 2.44 3.34 8.61
C VAL A 171 3.47 2.38 9.22
N ASP A 172 3.12 1.71 10.32
CA ASP A 172 4.02 0.79 11.04
C ASP A 172 3.91 -0.67 10.56
N GLY A 173 3.08 -0.93 9.54
CA GLY A 173 2.68 -2.28 9.15
C GLY A 173 1.79 -2.98 10.18
N VAL A 174 1.29 -4.16 9.82
CA VAL A 174 0.47 -5.00 10.71
C VAL A 174 0.67 -6.47 10.36
N ILE A 175 0.64 -7.36 11.37
CA ILE A 175 0.66 -8.80 11.12
C ILE A 175 -0.68 -9.21 10.51
N ALA A 176 -0.65 -9.74 9.29
CA ALA A 176 -1.84 -10.23 8.60
C ALA A 176 -1.52 -11.50 7.80
N ASP A 177 -2.51 -12.37 7.68
CA ASP A 177 -2.51 -13.51 6.74
C ASP A 177 -3.28 -13.21 5.45
N SER A 178 -4.06 -12.14 5.47
CA SER A 178 -4.88 -11.73 4.35
C SER A 178 -5.23 -10.25 4.43
N VAL A 179 -5.46 -9.62 3.27
CA VAL A 179 -5.89 -8.23 3.17
C VAL A 179 -6.99 -8.12 2.13
N ILE A 180 -8.03 -7.34 2.40
CA ILE A 180 -9.12 -7.06 1.46
C ILE A 180 -9.11 -5.57 1.11
N GLU A 181 -9.01 -5.27 -0.18
CA GLU A 181 -9.25 -3.93 -0.72
C GLU A 181 -10.68 -3.82 -1.27
N VAL A 182 -11.40 -2.78 -0.86
CA VAL A 182 -12.75 -2.43 -1.32
C VAL A 182 -12.83 -0.94 -1.66
N ARG A 183 -13.92 -0.50 -2.30
CA ARG A 183 -14.11 0.94 -2.55
C ARG A 183 -14.03 1.74 -1.25
N ALA A 184 -13.42 2.93 -1.33
CA ALA A 184 -13.36 3.83 -0.20
C ALA A 184 -14.75 4.15 0.38
N GLY A 185 -14.81 4.30 1.70
CA GLY A 185 -16.01 4.64 2.44
C GLY A 185 -16.89 3.45 2.81
N LEU A 186 -16.75 2.30 2.14
CA LEU A 186 -17.59 1.12 2.41
C LEU A 186 -17.49 0.67 3.88
N THR A 187 -16.29 0.64 4.45
CA THR A 187 -16.09 0.17 5.83
C THR A 187 -16.73 1.09 6.85
N GLN A 188 -16.77 2.40 6.56
CA GLN A 188 -17.45 3.39 7.39
C GLN A 188 -18.98 3.27 7.26
N GLU A 189 -19.49 3.07 6.05
CA GLU A 189 -20.92 2.93 5.76
C GLU A 189 -21.55 1.73 6.49
N ILE A 190 -20.83 0.61 6.54
CA ILE A 190 -21.29 -0.63 7.18
C ILE A 190 -20.89 -0.73 8.66
N GLY A 191 -20.18 0.27 9.19
CA GLY A 191 -19.75 0.31 10.59
C GLY A 191 -18.73 -0.78 10.97
N LEU A 192 -17.92 -1.27 10.02
CA LEU A 192 -16.86 -2.26 10.29
C LEU A 192 -15.77 -1.65 11.18
N GLN A 193 -15.32 -2.40 12.19
CA GLN A 193 -14.32 -1.99 13.17
C GLN A 193 -13.20 -3.02 13.31
N GLU A 194 -12.10 -2.62 13.96
CA GLU A 194 -11.06 -3.55 14.39
C GLU A 194 -11.62 -4.51 15.45
N GLY A 195 -11.23 -5.78 15.38
CA GLY A 195 -11.77 -6.87 16.19
C GLY A 195 -13.01 -7.56 15.60
N ASP A 196 -13.68 -6.95 14.61
CA ASP A 196 -14.74 -7.63 13.87
C ASP A 196 -14.19 -8.83 13.10
N ARG A 197 -15.07 -9.79 12.78
CA ARG A 197 -14.70 -10.96 11.98
C ARG A 197 -15.29 -10.91 10.58
N ILE A 198 -14.46 -11.23 9.60
CA ILE A 198 -14.83 -11.40 8.20
C ILE A 198 -14.68 -12.88 7.85
N SER A 199 -15.71 -13.43 7.20
CA SER A 199 -15.65 -14.78 6.63
C SER A 199 -15.36 -14.69 5.14
N VAL A 200 -14.44 -15.53 4.65
CA VAL A 200 -14.10 -15.62 3.24
C VAL A 200 -14.36 -17.05 2.77
N LYS A 201 -15.22 -17.20 1.76
CA LYS A 201 -15.52 -18.48 1.12
C LYS A 201 -14.81 -18.55 -0.22
N SER A 202 -13.95 -19.56 -0.39
CA SER A 202 -13.40 -19.91 -1.71
C SER A 202 -14.50 -20.46 -2.62
N LEU A 203 -14.50 -20.03 -3.88
CA LEU A 203 -15.34 -20.54 -4.96
C LEU A 203 -14.62 -21.59 -5.81
N LEU A 204 -13.32 -21.82 -5.57
CA LEU A 204 -12.59 -22.88 -6.23
C LEU A 204 -12.98 -24.24 -5.63
N PRO A 205 -13.09 -25.29 -6.46
CA PRO A 205 -13.33 -26.63 -5.95
C PRO A 205 -12.21 -27.03 -4.98
N LYS A 206 -12.59 -27.68 -3.88
CA LYS A 206 -11.62 -28.37 -3.02
C LYS A 206 -11.20 -29.63 -3.76
N ASN A 207 -9.94 -29.74 -4.11
CA ASN A 207 -9.39 -31.01 -4.56
C ASN A 207 -9.21 -31.86 -3.31
N GLU A 208 -10.14 -32.80 -3.08
CA GLU A 208 -10.06 -33.84 -2.05
C GLU A 208 -9.09 -34.95 -2.46
#